data_AF-A0A1I3II07-F1
#
_entry.id   AF-A0A1I3II07-F1
#
_cell.length_a   1.000
_cell.length_b   1.000
_cell.length_c   1.000
_cell.angle_alpha   90.00
_cell.angle_beta   90.00
_cell.angle_gamma   90.00
#
_symmetry.space_group_name_H-M   'P 1'
#
loop_
_entity.id
_entity.type
_entity.pdbx_description
1 polymer ?
#
loop_
_entity_poly.entity_id
_entity_poly.type
_entity_poly.pdbx_seq_one_letter_code
_entity_poly.pdbx_strand_id
1 'polypeptide(L)'
;MTEDGWNGLRAGMPNGGDGPGGRIGAALRGAAWRGRARQVRALLEEERELILRGDLKALAGHAARSRTALDDLTSTPPGGEAPGRELERIRVAAERNRRLLSALLEGAAEARRELARHEKARKRLGYDRSGDPLAGSDTGRGRRA
;
A
#
# COMPACT_ATOMS: atom_id res chain seq x y z
N MET A 1 50.26 -22.33 -52.04
CA MET A 1 49.86 -23.22 -50.93
C MET A 1 51.12 -23.41 -50.09
N THR A 2 51.25 -22.89 -48.87
CA THR A 2 50.27 -22.26 -47.97
C THR A 2 51.09 -21.43 -46.97
N GLU A 3 50.65 -20.20 -46.74
CA GLU A 3 51.20 -19.28 -45.75
C GLU A 3 50.80 -19.77 -44.35
N ASP A 4 51.76 -20.27 -43.58
CA ASP A 4 51.59 -20.57 -42.16
C ASP A 4 52.33 -19.54 -41.31
N GLY A 5 51.63 -18.97 -40.33
CA GLY A 5 52.31 -18.51 -39.11
C GLY A 5 52.16 -17.06 -38.68
N TRP A 6 51.01 -16.41 -38.89
CA TRP A 6 50.65 -15.20 -38.14
C TRP A 6 49.24 -15.31 -37.57
N ASN A 7 49.05 -16.08 -36.49
CA ASN A 7 47.83 -15.95 -35.69
C ASN A 7 48.06 -16.47 -34.26
N GLY A 8 48.55 -15.59 -33.39
CA GLY A 8 48.81 -15.99 -32.02
C GLY A 8 49.01 -14.84 -31.04
N LEU A 9 48.39 -13.69 -31.24
CA LEU A 9 48.43 -12.57 -30.28
C LEU A 9 47.17 -11.70 -30.38
N ARG A 10 45.98 -12.31 -30.29
CA ARG A 10 44.79 -11.55 -29.88
C ARG A 10 44.75 -11.58 -28.34
N ALA A 11 45.59 -10.75 -27.75
CA ALA A 11 45.58 -10.43 -26.34
C ALA A 11 44.13 -10.16 -25.91
N GLY A 12 43.71 -10.81 -24.83
CA GLY A 12 42.40 -10.61 -24.23
C GLY A 12 42.19 -9.12 -23.98
N MET A 13 41.23 -8.54 -24.71
CA MET A 13 40.71 -7.24 -24.33
C MET A 13 40.12 -7.37 -22.93
N PRO A 14 40.58 -6.57 -21.94
CA PRO A 14 39.86 -6.48 -20.68
C PRO A 14 38.46 -5.97 -20.99
N ASN A 15 37.45 -6.77 -20.66
CA ASN A 15 36.05 -6.38 -20.74
C ASN A 15 35.88 -5.11 -19.89
N GLY A 16 35.68 -3.97 -20.54
CA GLY A 16 35.86 -2.62 -19.97
C GLY A 16 34.76 -2.17 -19.00
N GLY A 17 34.40 -2.99 -18.02
CA GLY A 17 33.39 -2.67 -17.01
C GLY A 17 33.94 -2.26 -15.63
N ASP A 18 35.15 -2.70 -15.28
CA ASP A 18 35.62 -2.71 -13.87
C ASP A 18 36.53 -1.53 -13.48
N GLY A 19 36.53 -0.47 -14.29
CA GLY A 19 37.23 0.76 -13.96
C GLY A 19 36.60 1.50 -12.76
N PRO A 20 37.35 2.37 -12.06
CA PRO A 20 36.82 3.19 -10.96
C PRO A 20 35.54 3.97 -11.33
N GLY A 21 35.37 4.37 -12.60
CA GLY A 21 34.13 5.00 -13.09
C GLY A 21 32.89 4.09 -13.05
N GLY A 22 33.04 2.78 -13.31
CA GLY A 22 31.94 1.82 -13.23
C GLY A 22 31.46 1.59 -11.79
N ARG A 23 32.40 1.52 -10.85
CA ARG A 23 32.11 1.38 -9.40
C ARG A 23 31.43 2.62 -8.83
N ILE A 24 31.86 3.82 -9.22
CA ILE A 24 31.21 5.08 -8.82
C ILE A 24 29.77 5.13 -9.35
N GLY A 25 29.56 4.77 -10.62
CA GLY A 25 28.22 4.71 -11.22
C GLY A 25 27.29 3.72 -10.51
N ALA A 26 27.80 2.54 -10.13
CA ALA A 26 27.03 1.55 -9.36
C ALA A 26 26.66 2.06 -7.96
N ALA A 27 27.59 2.72 -7.26
CA ALA A 27 27.36 3.28 -5.93
C ALA A 27 26.31 4.40 -5.95
N LEU A 28 26.35 5.30 -6.94
CA LEU A 28 25.38 6.37 -7.11
C LEU A 28 23.97 5.83 -7.42
N ARG A 29 23.87 4.82 -8.30
CA ARG A 29 22.57 4.14 -8.56
C ARG A 29 22.03 3.47 -7.30
N GLY A 30 22.88 2.81 -6.52
CA GLY A 30 22.50 2.22 -5.23
C GLY A 30 21.99 3.26 -4.23
N ALA A 31 22.65 4.41 -4.14
CA ALA A 31 22.23 5.50 -3.25
C ALA A 31 20.87 6.10 -3.68
N ALA A 32 20.68 6.34 -4.98
CA ALA A 32 19.41 6.83 -5.51
C ALA A 32 18.26 5.84 -5.25
N TRP A 33 18.50 4.55 -5.48
CA TRP A 33 17.53 3.49 -5.19
C TRP A 33 17.16 3.45 -3.71
N ARG A 34 18.13 3.53 -2.79
CA ARG A 34 17.89 3.61 -1.34
C ARG A 34 17.11 4.87 -0.94
N GLY A 35 17.27 5.98 -1.67
CA GLY A 35 16.45 7.18 -1.51
C GLY A 35 14.98 6.91 -1.79
N ARG A 36 14.69 6.30 -2.95
CA ARG A 36 13.32 5.91 -3.35
C ARG A 36 12.70 4.89 -2.40
N ALA A 37 13.48 3.90 -1.95
CA ALA A 37 13.00 2.91 -0.98
C ALA A 37 12.58 3.56 0.35
N ARG A 38 13.33 4.55 0.83
CA ARG A 38 12.97 5.34 2.01
C ARG A 38 11.71 6.17 1.81
N GLN A 39 11.52 6.74 0.61
CA GLN A 39 10.31 7.47 0.25
C GLN A 39 9.08 6.56 0.28
N VAL A 40 9.15 5.37 -0.33
CA VAL A 40 8.06 4.38 -0.28
C VAL A 40 7.74 4.00 1.17
N ARG A 41 8.76 3.77 2.00
CA ARG A 41 8.54 3.46 3.42
C ARG A 41 7.86 4.61 4.17
N ALA A 42 8.25 5.85 3.91
CA ALA A 42 7.60 7.02 4.52
C ALA A 42 6.12 7.10 4.13
N LEU A 43 5.78 6.82 2.88
CA LEU A 43 4.40 6.78 2.39
C LEU A 43 3.60 5.65 3.05
N LEU A 44 4.19 4.48 3.27
CA LEU A 44 3.53 3.39 4.01
C LEU A 44 3.26 3.79 5.46
N GLU A 45 4.13 4.56 6.10
CA GLU A 45 3.89 4.99 7.47
C GLU A 45 2.84 6.11 7.56
N GLU A 46 2.78 7.00 6.57
CA GLU A 46 1.67 7.95 6.42
C GLU A 46 0.34 7.23 6.17
N GLU A 47 0.33 6.20 5.32
CA GLU A 47 -0.85 5.36 5.07
C GLU A 47 -1.34 4.72 6.37
N ARG A 48 -0.43 4.20 7.18
CA ARG A 48 -0.74 3.62 8.49
C ARG A 48 -1.43 4.63 9.40
N GLU A 49 -0.90 5.85 9.49
CA GLU A 49 -1.49 6.92 10.28
C GLU A 49 -2.91 7.27 9.81
N LEU A 50 -3.13 7.32 8.49
CA LEU A 50 -4.45 7.57 7.91
C LEU A 50 -5.45 6.46 8.23
N ILE A 51 -5.02 5.19 8.14
CA ILE A 51 -5.84 4.03 8.51
C ILE A 51 -6.22 4.10 10.00
N LEU A 52 -5.26 4.37 10.89
CA LEU A 52 -5.50 4.43 12.33
C LEU A 52 -6.44 5.56 12.75
N ARG A 53 -6.43 6.69 12.02
CA ARG A 53 -7.37 7.80 12.23
C ARG A 53 -8.75 7.56 11.60
N GLY A 54 -8.88 6.55 10.74
CA GLY A 54 -10.10 6.30 9.98
C GLY A 54 -10.38 7.33 8.89
N ASP A 55 -9.39 8.12 8.46
CA ASP A 55 -9.56 9.12 7.40
C ASP A 55 -9.48 8.48 6.01
N LEU A 56 -10.56 7.80 5.64
CA LEU A 56 -10.67 7.09 4.36
C LEU A 56 -10.58 8.02 3.16
N LYS A 57 -10.97 9.29 3.30
CA LYS A 57 -10.92 10.27 2.21
C LYS A 57 -9.47 10.65 1.91
N ALA A 58 -8.70 10.97 2.94
CA ALA A 58 -7.26 11.23 2.78
C ALA A 58 -6.52 9.97 2.29
N LEU A 59 -6.90 8.78 2.80
CA LEU A 59 -6.33 7.50 2.37
C LEU A 59 -6.53 7.24 0.87
N ALA A 60 -7.72 7.55 0.34
CA ALA A 60 -8.00 7.42 -1.10
C ALA A 60 -7.10 8.37 -1.94
N GLY A 61 -6.90 9.61 -1.49
CA GLY A 61 -5.99 10.56 -2.14
C GLY A 61 -4.51 10.14 -2.04
N HIS A 62 -4.14 9.40 -1.00
CA HIS A 62 -2.79 8.92 -0.76
C HIS A 62 -2.35 7.81 -1.73
N ALA A 63 -3.30 7.00 -2.22
CA ALA A 63 -3.04 5.86 -3.09
C ALA A 63 -2.28 6.23 -4.37
N ALA A 64 -2.61 7.36 -4.99
CA ALA A 64 -1.96 7.83 -6.21
C ALA A 64 -0.46 8.14 -5.98
N ARG A 65 -0.13 8.85 -4.90
CA ARG A 65 1.26 9.17 -4.54
C ARG A 65 2.07 7.90 -4.24
N SER A 66 1.47 6.98 -3.51
CA SER A 66 2.08 5.68 -3.17
C SER A 66 2.37 4.85 -4.42
N ARG A 67 1.45 4.86 -5.40
CA ARG A 67 1.62 4.17 -6.68
C ARG A 67 2.80 4.74 -7.47
N THR A 68 2.86 6.06 -7.64
CA THR A 68 3.97 6.71 -8.34
C THR A 68 5.32 6.39 -7.70
N ALA A 69 5.43 6.45 -6.37
CA ALA A 69 6.69 6.14 -5.69
C ALA A 69 7.12 4.67 -5.84
N LEU A 70 6.17 3.74 -5.91
CA LEU A 70 6.43 2.32 -6.19
C LEU A 70 6.88 2.11 -7.63
N ASP A 71 6.23 2.77 -8.58
CA ASP A 71 6.58 2.71 -10.01
C ASP A 71 8.02 3.28 -10.22
N ASP A 72 8.37 4.37 -9.54
CA ASP A 72 9.73 4.94 -9.56
C ASP A 72 10.78 3.99 -8.96
N LEU A 73 10.43 3.32 -7.85
CA LEU A 73 11.31 2.36 -7.19
C LEU A 73 11.56 1.12 -8.05
N THR A 74 10.53 0.64 -8.74
CA THR A 74 10.60 -0.55 -9.60
C THR A 74 11.24 -0.27 -10.95
N SER A 75 11.10 0.94 -11.49
CA SER A 75 11.72 1.37 -12.74
C SER A 75 13.24 1.55 -12.64
N THR A 76 13.79 1.68 -11.43
CA THR A 76 15.23 1.76 -11.22
C THR A 76 15.77 0.44 -10.66
N PRO A 77 16.60 -0.31 -11.40
CA PRO A 77 17.25 -1.48 -10.83
C PRO A 77 18.23 -1.08 -9.71
N PRO A 78 18.26 -1.81 -8.59
CA PRO A 78 19.18 -1.52 -7.49
C PRO A 78 20.63 -1.65 -7.97
N GLY A 79 21.44 -0.61 -7.68
CA GLY A 79 22.89 -0.67 -7.91
C GLY A 79 23.63 -1.24 -6.70
N GLY A 80 24.46 -2.27 -6.92
CA GLY A 80 25.31 -2.88 -5.88
C GLY A 80 24.64 -4.00 -5.08
N GLU A 81 25.35 -4.53 -4.08
CA GLU A 81 24.88 -5.65 -3.26
C GLU A 81 23.81 -5.26 -2.21
N ALA A 82 22.80 -6.14 -2.15
CA ALA A 82 21.75 -6.31 -1.13
C ALA A 82 20.67 -5.20 -0.96
N PRO A 83 19.81 -4.98 -1.96
CA PRO A 83 18.51 -4.30 -1.79
C PRO A 83 17.53 -5.06 -0.86
N GLY A 84 17.80 -6.33 -0.54
CA GLY A 84 16.87 -7.24 0.13
C GLY A 84 16.37 -6.77 1.50
N ARG A 85 17.23 -6.17 2.34
CA ARG A 85 16.80 -5.67 3.67
C ARG A 85 15.76 -4.55 3.56
N GLU A 86 15.91 -3.68 2.58
CA GLU A 86 15.01 -2.53 2.43
C GLU A 86 13.70 -2.92 1.74
N LEU A 87 13.77 -3.85 0.79
CA LEU A 87 12.57 -4.50 0.25
C LEU A 87 11.79 -5.26 1.32
N GLU A 88 12.47 -5.98 2.21
CA GLU A 88 11.80 -6.70 3.30
C GLU A 88 11.12 -5.74 4.27
N ARG A 89 11.74 -4.62 4.62
CA ARG A 89 11.10 -3.58 5.44
C ARG A 89 9.86 -2.99 4.77
N ILE A 90 9.92 -2.72 3.46
CA ILE A 90 8.76 -2.26 2.69
C ILE A 90 7.65 -3.32 2.71
N ARG A 91 8.01 -4.59 2.49
CA ARG A 91 7.06 -5.71 2.53
C ARG A 91 6.37 -5.85 3.87
N VAL A 92 7.13 -5.83 4.97
CA VAL A 92 6.59 -5.91 6.34
C VAL A 92 5.65 -4.74 6.63
N ALA A 93 6.02 -3.52 6.23
CA ALA A 93 5.17 -2.35 6.42
C ALA A 93 3.87 -2.44 5.59
N ALA A 94 3.95 -2.83 4.32
CA ALA A 94 2.78 -3.01 3.46
C ALA A 94 1.85 -4.12 3.98
N GLU A 95 2.42 -5.25 4.43
CA GLU A 95 1.66 -6.35 5.02
C GLU A 95 0.90 -5.92 6.28
N ARG A 96 1.55 -5.11 7.12
CA ARG A 96 0.92 -4.54 8.31
C ARG A 96 -0.25 -3.63 7.93
N ASN A 97 -0.06 -2.71 6.98
CA ASN A 97 -1.11 -1.80 6.54
C ASN A 97 -2.30 -2.57 5.96
N ARG A 98 -2.03 -3.59 5.15
CA ARG A 98 -3.05 -4.48 4.60
C ARG A 98 -3.92 -5.10 5.70
N ARG A 99 -3.30 -5.64 6.75
CA ARG A 99 -4.03 -6.24 7.88
C ARG A 99 -4.89 -5.22 8.61
N LEU A 100 -4.37 -4.01 8.84
CA LEU A 100 -5.13 -2.93 9.49
C LEU A 100 -6.33 -2.51 8.64
N LEU A 101 -6.14 -2.36 7.33
CA LEU A 101 -7.22 -2.01 6.41
C LEU A 101 -8.29 -3.10 6.35
N SER A 102 -7.90 -4.38 6.30
CA SER A 102 -8.84 -5.50 6.37
C SER A 102 -9.67 -5.46 7.65
N ALA A 103 -9.04 -5.29 8.81
CA ALA A 103 -9.74 -5.19 10.09
C ALA A 103 -10.71 -3.98 10.13
N LEU A 104 -10.30 -2.83 9.60
CA LEU A 104 -11.15 -1.64 9.49
C LEU A 104 -12.39 -1.91 8.62
N LEU A 105 -12.22 -2.56 7.48
CA LEU A 105 -13.32 -2.89 6.57
C LEU A 105 -14.28 -3.93 7.17
N GLU A 106 -13.75 -4.93 7.88
CA GLU A 106 -14.56 -5.91 8.60
C GLU A 106 -15.40 -5.25 9.69
N GLY A 107 -14.79 -4.40 10.53
CA GLY A 107 -15.49 -3.63 11.55
C GLY A 107 -16.56 -2.70 10.97
N ALA A 108 -16.26 -2.03 9.85
CA ALA A 108 -17.24 -1.20 9.15
C ALA A 108 -18.42 -2.02 8.61
N ALA A 109 -18.16 -3.22 8.08
CA ALA A 109 -19.21 -4.12 7.61
C ALA A 109 -20.10 -4.61 8.77
N GLU A 110 -19.49 -4.90 9.93
CA GLU A 110 -20.23 -5.28 11.14
C GLU A 110 -21.10 -4.15 11.67
N ALA A 111 -20.56 -2.94 11.80
CA ALA A 111 -21.31 -1.77 12.24
C ALA A 111 -22.51 -1.50 11.32
N ARG A 112 -22.35 -1.66 10.00
CA ARG A 112 -23.46 -1.55 9.03
C ARG A 112 -24.54 -2.59 9.25
N ARG A 113 -24.16 -3.84 9.57
CA ARG A 113 -25.15 -4.90 9.89
C ARG A 113 -25.90 -4.56 11.17
N GLU A 114 -25.23 -4.05 12.19
CA GLU A 114 -25.85 -3.72 13.46
C GLU A 114 -26.82 -2.54 13.33
N LEU A 115 -26.43 -1.48 12.61
CA LEU A 115 -27.32 -0.36 12.27
C LEU A 115 -28.57 -0.83 11.52
N ALA A 116 -28.44 -1.78 10.60
CA ALA A 116 -29.59 -2.34 9.89
C ALA A 116 -30.52 -3.15 10.81
N ARG A 117 -29.97 -3.86 11.82
CA ARG A 117 -30.76 -4.54 12.85
C ARG A 117 -31.53 -3.54 13.71
N HIS A 118 -30.85 -2.48 14.17
CA HIS A 118 -31.50 -1.42 14.94
C HIS A 118 -32.60 -0.72 14.14
N GLU A 119 -32.36 -0.41 12.86
CA GLU A 119 -33.38 0.19 12.00
C GLU A 119 -34.61 -0.73 11.84
N LYS A 120 -34.40 -2.04 11.66
CA LYS A 120 -35.49 -3.02 11.59
C LYS A 120 -36.25 -3.12 12.91
N ALA A 121 -35.54 -3.21 14.04
CA ALA A 121 -36.15 -3.30 15.37
C ALA A 121 -36.99 -2.05 15.66
N ARG A 122 -36.47 -0.87 15.36
CA ARG A 122 -37.18 0.40 15.52
C ARG A 122 -38.45 0.49 14.67
N LYS A 123 -38.39 0.07 13.40
CA LYS A 123 -39.58 -0.03 12.54
C LYS A 123 -40.62 -1.01 13.11
N ARG A 124 -40.19 -2.15 13.68
CA ARG A 124 -41.09 -3.10 14.36
C ARG A 124 -41.74 -2.51 15.61
N LEU A 125 -41.07 -1.59 16.30
CA LEU A 125 -41.61 -0.87 17.44
C LEU A 125 -42.50 0.31 17.03
N GLY A 126 -42.65 0.58 15.73
CA GLY A 126 -43.49 1.65 15.23
C GLY A 126 -42.83 3.02 15.27
N TYR A 127 -41.50 3.12 15.26
CA TYR A 127 -40.79 4.41 15.26
C TYR A 127 -39.97 4.63 13.98
N ASP A 128 -39.86 5.90 13.57
CA ASP A 128 -39.16 6.34 12.38
C ASP A 128 -37.67 6.64 12.65
N ARG A 129 -36.96 7.26 11.68
CA ARG A 129 -35.53 7.59 11.83
C ARG A 129 -35.21 8.63 12.90
N SER A 130 -36.14 9.55 13.14
CA SER A 130 -36.05 10.64 14.11
C SER A 130 -36.50 10.22 15.50
N GLY A 131 -37.17 9.06 15.61
CA GLY A 131 -37.78 8.57 16.85
C GLY A 131 -39.25 8.93 16.99
N ASP A 132 -39.87 9.44 15.92
CA ASP A 132 -41.29 9.76 15.90
C ASP A 132 -42.11 8.48 15.66
N PRO A 133 -43.31 8.36 16.26
CA PRO A 133 -44.21 7.26 15.96
C PRO A 133 -44.59 7.26 14.47
N LEU A 134 -44.45 6.10 13.82
CA LEU A 134 -44.91 5.87 12.46
C LEU A 134 -46.44 5.99 12.44
N ALA A 135 -46.97 6.78 11.50
CA ALA A 135 -48.41 6.92 11.31
C ALA A 135 -49.05 5.53 11.10
N GLY A 136 -49.91 5.11 12.04
CA GLY A 136 -50.53 3.78 12.05
C GLY A 136 -49.91 2.77 13.02
N SER A 137 -48.88 3.14 13.80
CA SER A 137 -48.46 2.38 14.99
C SER A 137 -49.49 2.56 16.11
N ASP A 138 -50.62 1.88 15.97
CA ASP A 138 -51.65 1.76 16.99
C ASP A 138 -51.11 0.88 18.14
N THR A 139 -50.14 1.39 18.88
CA THR A 139 -49.72 0.80 20.15
C THR A 139 -50.77 1.15 21.20
N GLY A 140 -51.91 0.45 21.09
CA GLY A 140 -52.85 0.10 22.15
C GLY A 140 -53.07 1.16 23.22
N ARG A 141 -53.82 2.21 22.90
CA ARG A 141 -54.58 2.92 23.94
C ARG A 141 -55.93 2.25 24.07
N GLY A 142 -55.95 1.12 24.79
CA GLY A 142 -57.19 0.51 25.27
C GLY A 142 -57.94 1.53 26.13
N ARG A 143 -58.91 2.22 25.54
CA ARG A 143 -59.88 3.00 26.28
C ARG A 143 -61.01 2.02 26.63
N ARG A 144 -60.88 1.42 27.81
CA ARG A 144 -61.93 0.65 28.48
C ARG A 144 -63.13 1.55 28.72
N ALA A 145 -64.31 0.96 28.50
CA ALA A 145 -65.65 1.28 29.02
C ALA A 145 -66.13 2.73 28.95
#